data_AF-A0A813SEJ5-F1
#
_entry.id   AF-A0A813SEJ5-F1
#
_cell.length_a   1.000
_cell.length_b   1.000
_cell.length_c   1.000
_cell.angle_alpha   90.00
_cell.angle_beta   90.00
_cell.angle_gamma   90.00
#
_symmetry.space_group_name_H-M   'P 1'
#
loop_
_entity.id
_entity.type
_entity.pdbx_description
1 polymer ?
#
loop_
_entity_poly.entity_id
_entity_poly.type
_entity_poly.pdbx_seq_one_letter_code
_entity_poly.pdbx_strand_id
1 'polypeptide(L)'
;MGSGTKGLRRIVRYEYRFLLGANTKTDIRFELPHLNRDMQLYYKPDVLITCDKPSSIKIPLLKEVFEHYPTTPINLDVKVDDNRLIHNISELIKEYKREHLTYWGSFSHLICKKLDKENPRIVRFFSLKEAAYLVFAFWTGLLPFLSLKPGAFEIPFPGEVFQETTRALDRKFKTILYLVEKALHNKSLFQYLKRRGIPVYVWILNNENEFEHAFNEGATGVMTDYPSRLSQYVKNNQNKIFKNDFELETVE
;
A
#
# COMPACT_ATOMS: atom_id res chain seq x y z
N MET A 1 -33.39 -19.44 -34.90
CA MET A 1 -31.92 -19.41 -35.16
C MET A 1 -31.46 -17.96 -35.12
N GLY A 2 -30.33 -17.69 -34.45
CA GLY A 2 -29.75 -16.34 -34.27
C GLY A 2 -30.11 -15.72 -32.91
N SER A 3 -29.56 -16.15 -31.76
CA SER A 3 -28.20 -15.80 -31.26
C SER A 3 -27.95 -14.28 -31.39
N GLY A 4 -27.97 -13.45 -30.35
CA GLY A 4 -27.58 -13.71 -28.96
C GLY A 4 -26.19 -13.15 -28.66
N THR A 5 -25.91 -11.88 -29.00
CA THR A 5 -24.66 -11.20 -28.62
C THR A 5 -24.89 -10.27 -27.44
N LYS A 6 -24.94 -10.88 -26.23
CA LYS A 6 -24.70 -10.14 -24.98
C LYS A 6 -23.23 -9.70 -24.98
N GLY A 7 -23.00 -8.44 -25.31
CA GLY A 7 -21.68 -7.82 -25.25
C GLY A 7 -21.13 -7.86 -23.83
N LEU A 8 -20.08 -8.66 -23.64
CA LEU A 8 -19.14 -8.54 -22.54
C LEU A 8 -18.56 -7.12 -22.54
N ARG A 9 -19.10 -6.24 -21.68
CA ARG A 9 -18.46 -4.97 -21.31
C ARG A 9 -18.55 -4.77 -19.80
N ARG A 10 -17.76 -5.55 -19.06
CA ARG A 10 -17.21 -5.16 -17.76
C ARG A 10 -15.78 -5.68 -17.68
N ILE A 11 -14.92 -5.08 -18.51
CA ILE A 11 -13.49 -5.02 -18.22
C ILE A 11 -13.37 -3.96 -17.13
N VAL A 12 -12.91 -4.36 -15.94
CA VAL A 12 -12.51 -3.45 -14.87
C VAL A 12 -11.30 -2.68 -15.40
N ARG A 13 -11.57 -1.57 -16.08
CA ARG A 13 -10.57 -0.60 -16.51
C ARG A 13 -10.21 0.23 -15.28
N TYR A 14 -9.00 0.03 -14.77
CA TYR A 14 -8.31 1.03 -13.95
C TYR A 14 -7.96 2.22 -14.86
N GLU A 15 -8.97 2.98 -15.27
CA GLU A 15 -8.72 4.27 -15.91
C GLU A 15 -8.47 5.31 -14.83
N TYR A 16 -7.20 5.67 -14.66
CA TYR A 16 -6.73 6.86 -13.94
C TYR A 16 -7.29 8.19 -14.52
N ARG A 17 -8.29 8.15 -15.41
CA ARG A 17 -8.92 9.33 -16.03
C ARG A 17 -9.96 10.00 -15.14
N PHE A 18 -10.39 9.34 -14.06
CA PHE A 18 -11.29 9.93 -13.08
C PHE A 18 -10.68 9.76 -11.70
N LEU A 19 -10.25 10.89 -11.10
CA LEU A 19 -10.03 10.94 -9.66
C LEU A 19 -11.38 10.61 -9.02
N LEU A 20 -11.51 9.39 -8.48
CA LEU A 20 -12.73 8.96 -7.81
C LEU A 20 -13.05 9.96 -6.71
N GLY A 21 -14.25 10.55 -6.78
CA GLY A 21 -14.67 11.59 -5.85
C GLY A 21 -14.26 13.01 -6.21
N ALA A 22 -13.62 13.28 -7.36
CA ALA A 22 -13.40 14.66 -7.83
C ALA A 22 -14.46 15.12 -8.83
N ASN A 23 -14.79 16.41 -8.79
CA ASN A 23 -15.74 17.01 -9.74
C ASN A 23 -15.02 17.34 -11.07
N THR A 24 -14.80 16.34 -11.94
CA THR A 24 -14.04 16.56 -13.19
C THR A 24 -14.94 16.58 -14.42
N LYS A 25 -15.14 17.78 -15.00
CA LYS A 25 -15.52 17.99 -16.41
C LYS A 25 -14.41 18.65 -17.26
N THR A 26 -13.25 18.96 -16.68
CA THR A 26 -12.23 19.82 -17.31
C THR A 26 -10.81 19.24 -17.25
N ASP A 27 -10.02 19.61 -18.27
CA ASP A 27 -8.62 19.26 -18.49
C ASP A 27 -7.76 19.73 -17.29
N ILE A 28 -7.09 18.81 -16.61
CA ILE A 28 -6.45 18.96 -15.26
C ILE A 28 -5.15 19.79 -15.31
N ARG A 29 -4.98 20.65 -16.32
CA ARG A 29 -3.68 21.25 -16.68
C ARG A 29 -3.30 22.49 -15.89
N PHE A 30 -4.24 23.11 -15.16
CA PHE A 30 -4.00 24.42 -14.53
C PHE A 30 -4.40 24.51 -13.04
N GLU A 31 -5.49 23.87 -12.62
CA GLU A 31 -5.90 23.82 -11.21
C GLU A 31 -6.41 22.41 -10.88
N LEU A 32 -6.01 21.88 -9.71
CA LEU A 32 -6.53 20.60 -9.24
C LEU A 32 -8.02 20.76 -8.88
N PRO A 33 -8.89 19.84 -9.33
CA PRO A 33 -10.31 19.90 -9.02
C PRO A 33 -10.53 19.72 -7.52
N HIS A 34 -11.61 20.33 -7.02
CA HIS A 34 -12.10 19.99 -5.69
C HIS A 34 -12.72 18.59 -5.70
N LEU A 35 -12.57 17.90 -4.56
CA LEU A 35 -13.33 16.70 -4.25
C LEU A 35 -14.81 17.07 -4.09
N ASN A 36 -15.68 16.13 -4.42
CA ASN A 36 -17.10 16.19 -4.16
C ASN A 36 -17.31 16.22 -2.66
N ARG A 37 -18.28 17.04 -2.23
CA ARG A 37 -18.66 17.11 -0.82
C ARG A 37 -19.15 15.76 -0.31
N ASP A 38 -19.94 15.07 -1.13
CA ASP A 38 -20.49 13.76 -0.83
C ASP A 38 -19.80 12.72 -1.71
N MET A 39 -19.11 11.77 -1.08
CA MET A 39 -18.35 10.72 -1.74
C MET A 39 -18.82 9.35 -1.26
N GLN A 40 -19.11 8.46 -2.21
CA GLN A 40 -19.34 7.05 -1.91
C GLN A 40 -18.00 6.33 -1.76
N LEU A 41 -17.87 5.49 -0.74
CA LEU A 41 -16.69 4.64 -0.60
C LEU A 41 -16.66 3.59 -1.71
N TYR A 42 -15.54 3.49 -2.40
CA TYR A 42 -15.38 2.56 -3.52
C TYR A 42 -15.64 1.09 -3.14
N TYR A 43 -15.16 0.67 -1.96
CA TYR A 43 -15.31 -0.71 -1.46
C TYR A 43 -16.57 -0.92 -0.60
N LYS A 44 -17.33 0.15 -0.31
CA LYS A 44 -18.64 0.12 0.36
C LYS A 44 -19.56 1.21 -0.24
N PRO A 45 -20.12 0.98 -1.44
CA PRO A 45 -20.90 2.00 -2.16
C PRO A 45 -22.12 2.52 -1.38
N ASP A 46 -22.63 1.72 -0.45
CA ASP A 46 -23.76 2.09 0.42
C ASP A 46 -23.36 3.11 1.52
N VAL A 47 -22.07 3.36 1.71
CA VAL A 47 -21.55 4.32 2.67
C VAL A 47 -21.24 5.63 1.95
N LEU A 48 -21.95 6.69 2.37
CA LEU A 48 -21.69 8.06 1.95
C LEU A 48 -20.86 8.80 3.01
N ILE A 49 -19.75 9.39 2.59
CA ILE A 49 -18.96 10.30 3.41
C ILE A 49 -19.26 11.72 2.95
N THR A 50 -19.69 12.56 3.90
CA THR A 50 -19.91 13.99 3.68
C THR A 50 -18.78 14.79 4.31
N CYS A 51 -18.16 15.66 3.51
CA CYS A 51 -17.18 16.62 4.00
C CYS A 51 -17.88 17.86 4.55
N ASP A 52 -17.68 18.13 5.84
CA ASP A 52 -18.28 19.28 6.52
C ASP A 52 -17.44 20.56 6.37
N LYS A 53 -16.14 20.44 6.06
CA LYS A 53 -15.21 21.56 5.96
C LYS A 53 -14.80 21.82 4.51
N PRO A 54 -14.92 23.06 4.01
CA PRO A 54 -14.46 23.42 2.66
C PRO A 54 -12.96 23.18 2.41
N SER A 55 -12.12 23.23 3.43
CA SER A 55 -10.69 22.91 3.27
C SER A 55 -10.43 21.42 3.02
N SER A 56 -11.33 20.54 3.46
CA SER A 56 -11.20 19.09 3.32
C SER A 56 -11.49 18.58 1.91
N ILE A 57 -12.02 19.43 1.02
CA ILE A 57 -12.28 19.09 -0.38
C ILE A 57 -11.18 19.54 -1.34
N LYS A 58 -10.14 20.25 -0.86
CA LYS A 58 -8.97 20.59 -1.69
C LYS A 58 -7.98 19.43 -1.70
N ILE A 59 -7.51 19.03 -2.88
CA ILE A 59 -6.43 18.03 -3.00
C ILE A 59 -5.10 18.70 -2.60
N PRO A 60 -4.41 18.20 -1.57
CA PRO A 60 -3.15 18.81 -1.13
C PRO A 60 -2.02 18.53 -2.13
N LEU A 61 -1.11 19.48 -2.28
CA LEU A 61 0.14 19.27 -2.99
C LEU A 61 1.12 18.50 -2.10
N LEU A 62 2.01 17.70 -2.71
CA LEU A 62 3.03 16.96 -1.95
C LEU A 62 3.92 17.88 -1.10
N LYS A 63 4.28 19.06 -1.64
CA LYS A 63 5.03 20.08 -0.90
C LYS A 63 4.29 20.57 0.35
N GLU A 64 2.98 20.79 0.25
CA GLU A 64 2.16 21.24 1.38
C GLU A 64 2.13 20.15 2.46
N VAL A 65 2.07 18.87 2.07
CA VAL A 65 2.18 17.74 3.01
C VAL A 65 3.54 17.73 3.69
N PHE A 66 4.64 17.96 2.95
CA PHE A 66 5.98 17.98 3.53
C PHE A 66 6.18 19.15 4.51
N GLU A 67 5.63 20.32 4.21
CA GLU A 67 5.64 21.51 5.08
C GLU A 67 4.87 21.28 6.38
N HIS A 68 3.68 20.68 6.30
CA HIS A 68 2.84 20.44 7.48
C HIS A 68 3.33 19.27 8.33
N TYR A 69 4.01 18.29 7.74
CA TYR A 69 4.48 17.09 8.41
C TYR A 69 5.98 16.87 8.20
N PRO A 70 6.84 17.73 8.79
CA PRO A 70 8.28 17.72 8.54
C PRO A 70 8.98 16.48 9.10
N THR A 71 8.47 15.92 10.21
CA THR A 71 9.09 14.78 10.90
C THR A 71 8.31 13.47 10.75
N THR A 72 7.14 13.51 10.13
CA THR A 72 6.29 12.32 9.99
C THR A 72 6.80 11.48 8.81
N PRO A 73 7.02 10.16 9.00
CA PRO A 73 7.33 9.28 7.89
C PRO A 73 6.21 9.24 6.86
N ILE A 74 6.56 9.23 5.57
CA ILE A 74 5.58 9.21 4.46
C ILE A 74 5.89 8.08 3.50
N ASN A 75 4.87 7.29 3.14
CA ASN A 75 4.96 6.29 2.09
C ASN A 75 4.32 6.80 0.80
N LEU A 76 5.07 6.82 -0.31
CA LEU A 76 4.66 7.37 -1.60
C LEU A 76 4.54 6.29 -2.68
N ASP A 77 3.35 6.13 -3.24
CA ASP A 77 3.08 5.16 -4.29
C ASP A 77 3.02 5.83 -5.68
N VAL A 78 4.06 5.61 -6.48
CA VAL A 78 4.19 6.15 -7.84
C VAL A 78 3.50 5.20 -8.82
N LYS A 79 2.35 5.63 -9.32
CA LYS A 79 1.50 4.82 -10.21
C LYS A 79 1.77 5.01 -11.70
N VAL A 80 2.43 6.09 -12.08
CA VAL A 80 2.61 6.49 -13.49
C VAL A 80 4.08 6.39 -13.87
N ASP A 81 4.33 5.78 -15.03
CA ASP A 81 5.68 5.68 -15.57
C ASP A 81 6.10 6.98 -16.27
N ASP A 82 6.52 7.97 -15.48
CA ASP A 82 6.95 9.29 -15.96
C ASP A 82 8.25 9.71 -15.27
N ASN A 83 9.33 9.85 -16.05
CA ASN A 83 10.64 10.23 -15.53
C ASN A 83 10.66 11.65 -14.96
N ARG A 84 9.87 12.59 -15.52
CA ARG A 84 9.79 13.96 -15.03
C ARG A 84 9.09 13.99 -13.67
N LEU A 85 8.01 13.23 -13.52
CA LEU A 85 7.32 13.09 -12.23
C LEU A 85 8.26 12.50 -11.17
N ILE A 86 8.94 11.40 -11.50
CA ILE A 86 9.90 10.74 -10.61
C ILE A 86 11.01 11.72 -10.17
N HIS A 87 11.59 12.45 -11.12
CA HIS A 87 12.62 13.45 -10.83
C HIS A 87 12.09 14.57 -9.93
N ASN A 88 10.91 15.14 -10.24
CA ASN A 88 10.30 16.20 -9.41
C ASN A 88 10.00 15.73 -7.98
N ILE A 89 9.54 14.48 -7.79
CA ILE A 89 9.33 13.90 -6.47
C ILE A 89 10.68 13.78 -5.73
N SER A 90 11.71 13.29 -6.41
CA SER A 90 13.06 13.15 -5.85
C SER A 90 13.66 14.49 -5.42
N GLU A 91 13.52 15.54 -6.24
CA GLU A 91 13.96 16.90 -5.91
C GLU A 91 13.21 17.45 -4.70
N LEU A 92 11.88 17.29 -4.62
CA LEU A 92 11.12 17.71 -3.43
C LEU A 92 11.55 16.96 -2.17
N ILE A 93 11.80 15.65 -2.24
CA ILE A 93 12.28 14.90 -1.07
C ILE A 93 13.65 15.40 -0.61
N LYS A 94 14.55 15.72 -1.55
CA LYS A 94 15.88 16.30 -1.28
C LYS A 94 15.79 17.70 -0.69
N GLU A 95 14.95 18.57 -1.28
CA GLU A 95 14.73 19.95 -0.84
C GLU A 95 14.28 20.00 0.62
N TYR A 96 13.33 19.13 0.99
CA TYR A 96 12.82 19.00 2.36
C TYR A 96 13.67 18.06 3.24
N LYS A 97 14.82 17.58 2.75
CA LYS A 97 15.82 16.76 3.48
C LYS A 97 15.24 15.53 4.17
N ARG A 98 14.32 14.85 3.50
CA ARG A 98 13.47 13.80 4.10
C ARG A 98 13.67 12.41 3.49
N GLU A 99 14.79 12.18 2.81
CA GLU A 99 15.12 10.87 2.22
C GLU A 99 15.08 9.72 3.25
N HIS A 100 15.45 10.00 4.50
CA HIS A 100 15.56 9.01 5.57
C HIS A 100 14.22 8.64 6.25
N LEU A 101 13.14 9.37 5.94
CA LEU A 101 11.79 9.15 6.50
C LEU A 101 10.73 9.14 5.39
N THR A 102 11.15 8.93 4.14
CA THR A 102 10.23 8.73 3.04
C THR A 102 10.49 7.36 2.42
N TYR A 103 9.42 6.57 2.33
CA TYR A 103 9.36 5.40 1.48
C TYR A 103 8.75 5.79 0.15
N TRP A 104 9.19 5.17 -0.94
CA TRP A 104 8.51 5.28 -2.22
C TRP A 104 8.47 3.95 -2.95
N GLY A 105 7.63 3.81 -3.97
CA GLY A 105 7.63 2.57 -4.74
C GLY A 105 6.51 2.50 -5.74
N SER A 106 6.35 1.31 -6.30
CA SER A 106 5.27 0.98 -7.22
C SER A 106 5.09 -0.53 -7.29
N PHE A 107 3.90 -0.98 -7.67
CA PHE A 107 3.75 -2.38 -8.10
C PHE A 107 4.50 -2.69 -9.40
N SER A 108 4.76 -1.67 -10.22
CA SER A 108 5.53 -1.82 -11.46
C SER A 108 7.03 -1.91 -11.19
N HIS A 109 7.61 -3.07 -11.49
CA HIS A 109 9.06 -3.27 -11.40
C HIS A 109 9.85 -2.31 -12.30
N LEU A 110 9.29 -1.87 -13.43
CA LEU A 110 9.93 -0.89 -14.31
C LEU A 110 10.04 0.48 -13.62
N ILE A 111 8.97 0.91 -12.95
CA ILE A 111 8.96 2.16 -12.18
C ILE A 111 9.95 2.04 -11.02
N CYS A 112 9.95 0.95 -10.25
CA CYS A 112 10.91 0.74 -9.16
C CYS A 112 12.38 0.81 -9.63
N LYS A 113 12.70 0.31 -10.83
CA LYS A 113 14.05 0.47 -11.40
C LYS A 113 14.41 1.92 -11.69
N LYS A 114 13.44 2.72 -12.15
CA LYS A 114 13.64 4.16 -12.39
C LYS A 114 13.81 4.92 -11.07
N LEU A 115 13.01 4.58 -10.06
CA LEU A 115 13.14 5.11 -8.70
C LEU A 115 14.54 4.81 -8.11
N ASP A 116 14.96 3.54 -8.14
CA ASP A 116 16.29 3.10 -7.67
C ASP A 116 17.42 3.89 -8.38
N LYS A 117 17.26 4.18 -9.67
CA LYS A 117 18.25 4.93 -10.46
C LYS A 117 18.23 6.43 -10.13
N GLU A 118 17.05 7.00 -9.90
CA GLU A 118 16.88 8.43 -9.63
C GLU A 118 17.44 8.81 -8.25
N ASN A 119 17.11 8.05 -7.21
CA ASN A 119 17.60 8.32 -5.86
C ASN A 119 17.72 7.04 -5.04
N PRO A 120 18.92 6.42 -4.98
CA PRO A 120 19.14 5.18 -4.24
C PRO A 120 19.17 5.37 -2.71
N ARG A 121 19.10 6.61 -2.20
CA ARG A 121 19.06 6.88 -0.75
C ARG A 121 17.67 6.71 -0.15
N ILE A 122 16.62 6.79 -0.98
CA ILE A 122 15.24 6.64 -0.56
C ILE A 122 14.90 5.16 -0.52
N VAL A 123 14.45 4.67 0.62
CA VAL A 123 14.03 3.27 0.78
C VAL A 123 12.78 3.02 -0.05
N ARG A 124 12.71 1.87 -0.71
CA ARG A 124 11.51 1.49 -1.47
C ARG A 124 10.78 0.28 -0.93
N PHE A 125 9.51 0.17 -1.26
CA PHE A 125 8.81 -1.09 -1.10
C PHE A 125 8.98 -2.03 -2.32
N PHE A 126 8.64 -3.29 -2.12
CA PHE A 126 8.76 -4.34 -3.12
C PHE A 126 7.74 -4.13 -4.25
N SER A 127 8.20 -4.30 -5.49
CA SER A 127 7.29 -4.44 -6.64
C SER A 127 6.64 -5.83 -6.66
N LEU A 128 5.58 -6.01 -7.46
CA LEU A 128 4.90 -7.31 -7.57
C LEU A 128 5.83 -8.42 -8.04
N LYS A 129 6.74 -8.11 -8.98
CA LYS A 129 7.72 -9.08 -9.50
C LYS A 129 8.71 -9.53 -8.41
N GLU A 130 9.13 -8.60 -7.56
CA GLU A 130 10.09 -8.88 -6.49
C GLU A 130 9.43 -9.64 -5.35
N ALA A 131 8.18 -9.29 -5.00
CA ALA A 131 7.37 -10.04 -4.05
C ALA A 131 7.18 -11.49 -4.51
N ALA A 132 6.83 -11.70 -5.79
CA ALA A 132 6.68 -13.05 -6.35
C ALA A 132 7.99 -13.84 -6.31
N TYR A 133 9.12 -13.21 -6.64
CA TYR A 133 10.44 -13.84 -6.58
C TYR A 133 10.85 -14.18 -5.14
N LEU A 134 10.58 -13.28 -4.20
CA LEU A 134 10.82 -13.49 -2.77
C LEU A 134 10.04 -14.70 -2.25
N VAL A 135 8.74 -14.78 -2.54
CA VAL A 135 7.89 -15.91 -2.15
C VAL A 135 8.39 -17.20 -2.79
N PHE A 136 8.69 -17.20 -4.09
CA PHE A 136 9.25 -18.37 -4.77
C PHE A 136 10.56 -18.85 -4.11
N ALA A 137 11.48 -17.93 -3.82
CA ALA A 137 12.75 -18.26 -3.18
C ALA A 137 12.58 -18.76 -1.75
N PHE A 138 11.61 -18.23 -1.01
CA PHE A 138 11.24 -18.73 0.31
C PHE A 138 10.77 -20.19 0.24
N TRP A 139 9.82 -20.49 -0.65
CA TRP A 139 9.24 -21.82 -0.79
C TRP A 139 10.22 -22.87 -1.34
N THR A 140 11.18 -22.46 -2.16
CA THR A 140 12.22 -23.35 -2.70
C THR A 140 13.45 -23.49 -1.78
N GLY A 141 13.49 -22.76 -0.66
CA GLY A 141 14.62 -22.75 0.25
C GLY A 141 15.85 -22.00 -0.26
N LEU A 142 15.72 -21.26 -1.37
CA LEU A 142 16.81 -20.48 -1.98
C LEU A 142 17.03 -19.11 -1.32
N LEU A 143 16.09 -18.66 -0.50
CA LEU A 143 16.11 -17.33 0.11
C LEU A 143 17.41 -16.98 0.88
N PRO A 144 18.06 -17.90 1.61
CA PRO A 144 19.35 -17.64 2.26
C PRO A 144 20.46 -17.22 1.32
N PHE A 145 20.41 -17.62 0.05
CA PHE A 145 21.43 -17.33 -0.95
C PHE A 145 21.17 -16.02 -1.71
N LEU A 146 20.03 -15.38 -1.45
CA LEU A 146 19.64 -14.15 -2.14
C LEU A 146 19.98 -12.92 -1.30
N SER A 147 20.65 -11.96 -1.96
CA SER A 147 20.77 -10.61 -1.43
C SER A 147 19.48 -9.86 -1.72
N LEU A 148 18.68 -9.62 -0.67
CA LEU A 148 17.50 -8.78 -0.76
C LEU A 148 17.96 -7.32 -0.67
N LYS A 149 17.47 -6.47 -1.58
CA LYS A 149 17.66 -5.03 -1.40
C LYS A 149 16.90 -4.56 -0.16
N PRO A 150 17.46 -3.63 0.63
CA PRO A 150 16.72 -2.98 1.71
C PRO A 150 15.42 -2.38 1.18
N GLY A 151 14.33 -2.59 1.91
CA GLY A 151 13.02 -2.15 1.49
C GLY A 151 11.93 -2.54 2.47
N ALA A 152 10.70 -2.10 2.19
CA ALA A 152 9.53 -2.52 2.95
C ALA A 152 8.73 -3.57 2.16
N PHE A 153 8.36 -4.67 2.82
CA PHE A 153 7.49 -5.67 2.23
C PHE A 153 6.03 -5.33 2.55
N GLU A 154 5.32 -4.79 1.57
CA GLU A 154 3.95 -4.31 1.73
C GLU A 154 2.97 -5.24 1.02
N ILE A 155 2.02 -5.82 1.74
CA ILE A 155 1.09 -6.82 1.19
C ILE A 155 -0.38 -6.55 1.54
N PRO A 156 -1.31 -6.93 0.64
CA PRO A 156 -2.74 -6.82 0.89
C PRO A 156 -3.22 -7.84 1.94
N PHE A 157 -4.08 -7.44 2.87
CA PHE A 157 -4.77 -8.30 3.82
C PHE A 157 -6.06 -8.84 3.18
N PRO A 158 -6.36 -10.15 3.30
CA PRO A 158 -7.58 -10.77 2.78
C PRO A 158 -8.83 -10.50 3.65
N GLY A 159 -8.94 -9.28 4.19
CA GLY A 159 -10.03 -8.87 5.06
C GLY A 159 -11.27 -8.41 4.31
N GLU A 160 -12.10 -7.64 5.01
CA GLU A 160 -13.40 -7.18 4.51
C GLU A 160 -13.28 -6.40 3.19
N VAL A 161 -12.32 -5.48 3.10
CA VAL A 161 -12.08 -4.66 1.90
C VAL A 161 -11.70 -5.52 0.69
N PHE A 162 -10.85 -6.52 0.89
CA PHE A 162 -10.43 -7.43 -0.17
C PHE A 162 -11.59 -8.28 -0.67
N GLN A 163 -12.43 -8.78 0.24
CA GLN A 163 -13.59 -9.61 -0.12
C GLN A 163 -14.62 -8.82 -0.94
N GLU A 164 -14.91 -7.58 -0.57
CA GLU A 164 -15.84 -6.72 -1.33
C GLU A 164 -15.27 -6.33 -2.70
N THR A 165 -14.00 -5.94 -2.77
CA THR A 165 -13.36 -5.56 -4.05
C THR A 165 -13.21 -6.75 -5.02
N THR A 166 -13.12 -7.97 -4.52
CA THR A 166 -12.99 -9.19 -5.34
C THR A 166 -14.31 -9.94 -5.57
N ARG A 167 -15.42 -9.42 -5.03
CA ARG A 167 -16.73 -10.10 -5.05
C ARG A 167 -17.21 -10.45 -6.45
N ALA A 168 -16.98 -9.57 -7.42
CA ALA A 168 -17.39 -9.74 -8.82
C ALA A 168 -16.47 -10.64 -9.65
N LEU A 169 -15.35 -11.13 -9.09
CA LEU A 169 -14.42 -12.01 -9.79
C LEU A 169 -14.96 -13.44 -9.94
N ASP A 170 -14.60 -14.09 -11.03
CA ASP A 170 -14.92 -15.50 -11.27
C ASP A 170 -14.20 -16.42 -10.28
N ARG A 171 -14.78 -17.61 -10.05
CA ARG A 171 -14.34 -18.60 -9.06
C ARG A 171 -12.87 -19.01 -9.25
N LYS A 172 -12.42 -19.15 -10.50
CA LYS A 172 -11.02 -19.50 -10.80
C LYS A 172 -10.06 -18.42 -10.31
N PHE A 173 -10.38 -17.14 -10.54
CA PHE A 173 -9.55 -16.03 -10.07
C PHE A 173 -9.56 -15.94 -8.56
N LYS A 174 -10.70 -16.17 -7.90
CA LYS A 174 -10.78 -16.24 -6.43
C LYS A 174 -9.89 -17.34 -5.86
N THR A 175 -9.86 -18.52 -6.48
CA THR A 175 -8.95 -19.60 -6.06
C THR A 175 -7.48 -19.20 -6.21
N ILE A 176 -7.11 -18.56 -7.31
CA ILE A 176 -5.73 -18.07 -7.52
C ILE A 176 -5.36 -17.03 -6.46
N LEU A 177 -6.24 -16.06 -6.20
CA LEU A 177 -6.02 -15.03 -5.19
C LEU A 177 -5.84 -15.62 -3.79
N TYR A 178 -6.66 -16.60 -3.41
CA TYR A 178 -6.51 -17.33 -2.14
C TYR A 178 -5.15 -18.06 -2.02
N LEU A 179 -4.66 -18.66 -3.11
CA LEU A 179 -3.36 -19.31 -3.11
C LEU A 179 -2.21 -18.29 -2.98
N VAL A 180 -2.30 -17.16 -3.68
CA VAL A 180 -1.33 -16.06 -3.60
C VAL A 180 -1.31 -15.47 -2.20
N GLU A 181 -2.49 -15.20 -1.63
CA GLU A 181 -2.68 -14.76 -0.24
C GLU A 181 -1.98 -15.69 0.73
N LYS A 182 -2.30 -16.99 0.70
CA LYS A 182 -1.70 -17.98 1.60
C LYS A 182 -0.18 -18.10 1.45
N ALA A 183 0.33 -17.84 0.24
CA ALA A 183 1.76 -17.84 -0.01
C ALA A 183 2.46 -16.58 0.52
N LEU A 184 1.78 -15.43 0.53
CA LEU A 184 2.27 -14.15 1.05
C LEU A 184 2.17 -14.08 2.58
N HIS A 185 1.06 -14.55 3.16
CA HIS A 185 0.78 -14.54 4.59
C HIS A 185 1.38 -15.77 5.29
N ASN A 186 2.68 -15.69 5.55
CA ASN A 186 3.41 -16.76 6.22
C ASN A 186 4.28 -16.22 7.36
N LYS A 187 4.03 -16.70 8.58
CA LYS A 187 4.74 -16.26 9.79
C LYS A 187 6.26 -16.44 9.69
N SER A 188 6.70 -17.56 9.14
CA SER A 188 8.13 -17.86 8.97
C SER A 188 8.77 -16.94 7.94
N LEU A 189 8.06 -16.58 6.86
CA LEU A 189 8.51 -15.57 5.91
C LEU A 189 8.64 -14.19 6.59
N PHE A 190 7.65 -13.77 7.37
CA PHE A 190 7.70 -12.46 8.05
C PHE A 190 8.84 -12.40 9.07
N GLN A 191 9.00 -13.43 9.89
CA GLN A 191 10.11 -13.53 10.83
C GLN A 191 11.47 -13.51 10.11
N TYR A 192 11.57 -14.22 8.98
CA TYR A 192 12.79 -14.21 8.17
C TYR A 192 13.11 -12.81 7.64
N LEU A 193 12.12 -12.10 7.09
CA LEU A 193 12.29 -10.73 6.60
C LEU A 193 12.68 -9.77 7.72
N LYS A 194 11.99 -9.83 8.86
CA LYS A 194 12.31 -9.03 10.05
C LYS A 194 13.74 -9.24 10.53
N ARG A 195 14.21 -10.48 10.62
CA ARG A 195 15.62 -10.81 10.96
C ARG A 195 16.65 -10.24 9.98
N ARG A 196 16.23 -9.92 8.76
CA ARG A 196 17.06 -9.23 7.75
C ARG A 196 16.86 -7.71 7.74
N GLY A 197 16.16 -7.15 8.73
CA GLY A 197 15.87 -5.72 8.83
C GLY A 197 14.85 -5.22 7.82
N ILE A 198 14.04 -6.11 7.23
CA ILE A 198 13.01 -5.74 6.25
C ILE A 198 11.66 -5.66 6.99
N PRO A 199 11.09 -4.46 7.17
CA PRO A 199 9.77 -4.32 7.76
C PRO A 199 8.69 -4.91 6.85
N VAL A 200 7.69 -5.53 7.47
CA VAL A 200 6.50 -6.07 6.81
C VAL A 200 5.29 -5.22 7.17
N TYR A 201 4.67 -4.56 6.19
CA TYR A 201 3.44 -3.82 6.38
C TYR A 201 2.27 -4.52 5.70
N VAL A 202 1.15 -4.62 6.40
CA VAL A 202 -0.08 -5.21 5.86
C VAL A 202 -1.13 -4.13 5.69
N TRP A 203 -1.81 -4.11 4.55
CA TRP A 203 -2.83 -3.11 4.18
C TRP A 203 -4.01 -3.79 3.48
N ILE A 204 -5.27 -3.38 3.49
CA ILE A 204 -5.93 -2.40 4.32
C ILE A 204 -6.71 -3.19 5.38
N LEU A 205 -6.43 -2.91 6.64
CA LEU A 205 -7.10 -3.52 7.78
C LEU A 205 -7.89 -2.41 8.47
N ASN A 206 -9.13 -2.65 8.83
CA ASN A 206 -10.00 -1.61 9.38
C ASN A 206 -10.58 -1.98 10.75
N ASN A 207 -10.57 -3.26 11.13
CA ASN A 207 -11.18 -3.74 12.35
C ASN A 207 -10.14 -4.34 13.33
N GLU A 208 -10.41 -4.31 14.64
CA GLU A 208 -9.45 -4.77 15.66
C GLU A 208 -9.07 -6.26 15.53
N ASN A 209 -10.01 -7.11 15.11
CA ASN A 209 -9.73 -8.52 14.85
C ASN A 209 -8.72 -8.70 13.69
N GLU A 210 -8.78 -7.83 12.69
CA GLU A 210 -7.84 -7.84 11.55
C GLU A 210 -6.46 -7.34 12.00
N PHE A 211 -6.42 -6.28 12.84
CA PHE A 211 -5.18 -5.80 13.46
C PHE A 211 -4.51 -6.91 14.27
N GLU A 212 -5.29 -7.58 15.14
CA GLU A 212 -4.81 -8.69 15.94
C GLU A 212 -4.23 -9.81 15.07
N HIS A 213 -4.93 -10.16 14.00
CA HIS A 213 -4.45 -11.18 13.08
C HIS A 213 -3.10 -10.80 12.46
N ALA A 214 -2.97 -9.61 11.88
CA ALA A 214 -1.73 -9.16 11.25
C ALA A 214 -0.55 -9.13 12.24
N PHE A 215 -0.75 -8.61 13.45
CA PHE A 215 0.31 -8.59 14.46
C PHE A 215 0.65 -10.00 14.95
N ASN A 216 -0.32 -10.90 15.12
CA ASN A 216 -0.10 -12.31 15.47
C ASN A 216 0.63 -13.10 14.35
N GLU A 217 0.51 -12.67 13.09
CA GLU A 217 1.30 -13.20 11.99
C GLU A 217 2.76 -12.70 11.98
N GLY A 218 3.04 -11.63 12.73
CA GLY A 218 4.36 -11.02 12.82
C GLY A 218 4.53 -9.83 11.90
N ALA A 219 3.46 -9.13 11.50
CA ALA A 219 3.56 -7.84 10.82
C ALA A 219 4.39 -6.85 11.66
N THR A 220 5.09 -5.94 10.98
CA THR A 220 5.81 -4.81 11.61
C THR A 220 4.88 -3.62 11.80
N GLY A 221 3.95 -3.43 10.87
CA GLY A 221 2.90 -2.42 10.99
C GLY A 221 1.70 -2.73 10.11
N VAL A 222 0.67 -1.90 10.29
CA VAL A 222 -0.61 -2.03 9.61
C VAL A 222 -0.96 -0.69 8.98
N MET A 223 -1.48 -0.70 7.75
CA MET A 223 -2.09 0.47 7.11
C MET A 223 -3.61 0.34 7.16
N THR A 224 -4.26 1.41 7.60
CA THR A 224 -5.70 1.43 7.91
C THR A 224 -6.32 2.76 7.50
N ASP A 225 -7.61 2.73 7.18
CA ASP A 225 -8.43 3.94 7.02
C ASP A 225 -8.80 4.57 8.38
N TYR A 226 -8.57 3.87 9.50
CA TYR A 226 -8.94 4.28 10.86
C TYR A 226 -7.72 4.44 11.78
N PRO A 227 -6.84 5.43 11.56
CA PRO A 227 -5.59 5.57 12.29
C PRO A 227 -5.77 5.75 13.80
N SER A 228 -6.81 6.45 14.25
CA SER A 228 -7.11 6.61 15.68
C SER A 228 -7.44 5.28 16.35
N ARG A 229 -8.18 4.39 15.65
CA ARG A 229 -8.53 3.06 16.14
C ARG A 229 -7.29 2.18 16.27
N LEU A 230 -6.44 2.17 15.23
CA LEU A 230 -5.17 1.44 15.29
C LEU A 230 -4.26 1.97 16.41
N SER A 231 -4.17 3.29 16.58
CA SER A 231 -3.38 3.91 17.65
C SER A 231 -3.87 3.45 19.04
N GLN A 232 -5.19 3.45 19.27
CA GLN A 232 -5.78 2.98 20.53
C GLN A 232 -5.54 1.47 20.73
N TYR A 233 -5.73 0.66 19.69
CA TYR A 233 -5.48 -0.77 19.73
C TYR A 233 -4.02 -1.07 20.11
N VAL A 234 -3.05 -0.41 19.45
CA VAL A 234 -1.62 -0.60 19.73
C VAL A 234 -1.30 -0.19 21.17
N LYS A 235 -1.79 0.96 21.65
CA LYS A 235 -1.60 1.40 23.04
C LYS A 235 -2.12 0.39 24.06
N ASN A 236 -3.28 -0.21 23.81
CA ASN A 236 -3.89 -1.18 24.72
C ASN A 236 -3.20 -2.56 24.67
N ASN A 237 -2.47 -2.88 23.60
CA ASN A 237 -1.91 -4.20 23.35
C ASN A 237 -0.37 -4.21 23.17
N GLN A 238 0.35 -3.15 23.59
CA GLN A 238 1.79 -3.00 23.37
C GLN A 238 2.60 -4.24 23.80
N ASN A 239 2.36 -4.72 25.02
CA ASN A 239 3.06 -5.88 25.58
C ASN A 239 2.80 -7.18 24.81
N LYS A 240 1.66 -7.27 24.11
CA LYS A 240 1.31 -8.44 23.28
C LYS A 240 1.94 -8.34 21.90
N ILE A 241 1.93 -7.15 21.30
CA ILE A 241 2.44 -6.90 19.95
C ILE A 241 3.98 -6.98 19.92
N PHE A 242 4.65 -6.34 20.87
CA PHE A 242 6.11 -6.19 20.85
C PHE A 242 6.85 -7.21 21.73
N LYS A 243 6.16 -8.20 22.28
CA LYS A 243 6.72 -9.16 23.25
C LYS A 243 7.99 -9.85 22.74
N ASN A 244 8.01 -10.21 21.45
CA ASN A 244 9.11 -10.96 20.82
C ASN A 244 10.21 -10.06 20.24
N ASP A 245 9.94 -8.76 20.06
CA ASP A 245 10.94 -7.83 19.51
C ASP A 245 11.97 -7.44 20.59
N PHE A 246 11.57 -7.42 21.87
CA PHE A 246 12.48 -7.19 23.00
C PHE A 246 13.41 -8.38 23.32
N GLU A 247 12.99 -9.62 23.05
CA GLU A 247 13.84 -10.80 23.27
C GLU A 247 14.99 -10.90 22.25
N LEU A 248 14.81 -10.32 21.04
CA LEU A 248 15.83 -10.29 19.99
C LEU A 248 16.95 -9.26 20.24
N GLU A 249 16.69 -8.21 21.04
CA GLU A 249 17.73 -7.24 21.46
C GLU A 249 18.58 -7.76 22.62
N THR A 250 18.13 -8.80 23.34
CA THR A 250 18.85 -9.35 24.51
C THR A 250 19.82 -10.49 24.20
N VAL A 251 20.03 -10.81 22.92
CA VAL A 251 21.00 -11.82 22.47
C VAL A 251 22.12 -11.15 21.68
N GLU A 252 22.97 -10.41 22.39
CA GLU A 252 24.34 -10.07 21.97
C GLU A 252 25.34 -10.62 23.00
#